data_AF-A0A956HA56-F1
#
_entry.id   AF-A0A956HA56-F1
#
_cell.length_a   1.000
_cell.length_b   1.000
_cell.length_c   1.000
_cell.angle_alpha   90.00
_cell.angle_beta   90.00
_cell.angle_gamma   90.00
#
_symmetry.space_group_name_H-M   'P 1'
#
loop_
_entity.id
_entity.type
_entity.pdbx_description
1 polymer ?
#
loop_
_entity_poly.entity_id
_entity_poly.type
_entity_poly.pdbx_seq_one_letter_code
_entity_poly.pdbx_strand_id
1 'polypeptide(L)' 'MATDPRGSELARHWDLDPAVDFLNHGSFGACPRVVLEAQRELRQELEAQPVAFLARRLETRFD' A
#
# COMPACT_ATOMS: atom_id res chain seq x y z
N MET A 1 -9.27 -22.24 19.08
CA MET A 1 -8.10 -21.65 18.39
C MET A 1 -7.74 -20.39 19.17
N ALA A 2 -6.75 -20.47 20.06
CA ALA A 2 -6.37 -19.32 20.87
C ALA A 2 -5.67 -18.30 19.97
N THR A 3 -6.24 -17.11 19.83
CA THR A 3 -5.59 -15.97 19.20
C THR A 3 -4.31 -15.67 19.96
N ASP A 4 -3.17 -15.70 19.28
CA ASP A 4 -1.94 -15.15 19.83
C ASP A 4 -2.17 -13.67 20.16
N PRO A 5 -2.06 -13.23 21.43
CA PRO A 5 -2.25 -11.83 21.77
C PRO A 5 -1.19 -10.90 21.15
N ARG A 6 -0.11 -11.46 20.59
CA ARG A 6 1.04 -10.74 20.03
C ARG A 6 0.86 -10.24 18.60
N GLY A 7 -0.19 -10.67 17.87
CA GLY A 7 -0.38 -10.22 16.49
C GLY A 7 -1.79 -10.44 15.96
N SER A 8 -2.38 -9.38 15.42
CA SER A 8 -3.64 -9.48 14.68
C SER A 8 -3.45 -10.32 13.41
N GLU A 9 -4.42 -11.16 13.05
CA GLU A 9 -4.48 -11.83 11.73
C GLU A 9 -4.38 -10.84 10.58
N LEU A 10 -4.78 -9.60 10.81
CA LEU A 10 -4.69 -8.52 9.82
C LEU A 10 -3.25 -8.06 9.59
N ALA A 11 -2.34 -8.24 10.55
CA ALA A 11 -0.95 -7.76 10.48
C ALA A 11 -0.23 -8.25 9.23
N ARG A 12 -0.60 -9.43 8.70
CA ARG A 12 -0.09 -9.94 7.42
C ARG A 12 -0.21 -8.92 6.30
N HIS A 13 -1.25 -8.09 6.26
CA HIS A 13 -1.49 -7.12 5.18
C HIS A 13 -0.47 -5.97 5.15
N TRP A 14 0.42 -5.82 6.13
CA TRP A 14 1.45 -4.79 6.16
C TRP A 14 2.85 -5.41 6.10
N ASP A 15 3.79 -4.71 5.47
CA ASP A 15 5.22 -5.10 5.41
C ASP A 15 6.02 -4.50 6.58
N LEU A 16 5.42 -4.47 7.77
CA LEU A 16 6.11 -4.01 8.99
C LEU A 16 7.18 -5.05 9.38
N ASP A 17 8.30 -4.57 9.92
CA ASP A 17 9.33 -5.45 10.47
C ASP A 17 8.73 -6.27 11.63
N PRO A 18 8.68 -7.62 11.55
CA PRO A 18 8.09 -8.46 12.58
C PRO A 18 8.86 -8.41 13.91
N ALA A 19 10.06 -7.85 13.96
CA ALA A 19 10.81 -7.64 15.20
C ALA A 19 10.47 -6.31 15.90
N VAL A 20 9.61 -5.46 15.29
CA VAL A 20 9.28 -4.13 15.80
C VAL A 20 7.80 -4.03 16.15
N ASP A 21 7.52 -3.73 17.42
CA ASP A 21 6.17 -3.34 17.87
C ASP A 21 5.85 -1.91 17.40
N PHE A 22 5.22 -1.80 16.23
CA PHE A 22 4.90 -0.50 15.63
C PHE A 22 3.64 0.12 16.25
N LEU A 23 3.82 0.84 17.36
CA LEU A 23 2.71 1.45 18.12
C LEU A 23 2.28 2.83 17.60
N ASN A 24 3.07 3.46 16.74
CA ASN A 24 2.85 4.85 16.28
C ASN A 24 2.31 4.93 14.84
N HIS A 25 1.22 4.23 14.55
CA HIS A 25 0.57 4.30 13.23
C HIS A 25 0.03 5.70 12.91
N GLY A 26 -0.38 6.48 13.93
CA GLY A 26 -1.00 7.79 13.73
C GLY A 26 -0.07 8.90 13.21
N SER A 27 1.26 8.69 13.22
CA SER A 27 2.21 9.69 12.74
C SER A 27 2.45 9.60 11.24
N PHE A 28 3.13 8.54 10.79
CA PHE A 28 3.46 8.34 9.36
C PHE A 28 2.63 7.24 8.70
N GLY A 29 1.92 6.43 9.48
CA GLY A 29 1.19 5.27 9.00
C GLY A 29 2.09 4.13 8.54
N ALA A 30 1.43 3.11 8.00
CA ALA A 30 2.03 2.04 7.23
C ALA A 30 0.99 1.63 6.17
N CYS A 31 1.42 1.52 4.92
CA CYS A 31 0.52 1.24 3.81
C CYS A 31 0.30 -0.28 3.70
N PRO A 32 -0.96 -0.78 3.60
CA PRO A 32 -1.19 -2.18 3.33
C PRO A 32 -0.62 -2.60 1.96
N ARG A 33 -0.13 -3.84 1.86
CA ARG A 33 0.43 -4.46 0.65
C ARG A 33 -0.44 -4.28 -0.59
N VAL A 34 -1.77 -4.40 -0.44
CA VAL A 34 -2.69 -4.25 -1.58
C VAL A 34 -2.69 -2.83 -2.17
N VAL A 35 -2.51 -1.81 -1.33
CA VAL A 35 -2.44 -0.42 -1.78
C VAL A 35 -1.08 -0.14 -2.41
N LEU A 36 0.00 -0.69 -1.84
CA LEU A 36 1.34 -0.62 -2.43
C LEU A 36 1.40 -1.29 -3.81
N GLU A 37 0.67 -2.39 -4.01
CA GLU A 37 0.61 -3.06 -5.31
C GLU A 37 -0.11 -2.22 -6.35
N ALA A 38 -1.28 -1.66 -6.02
CA ALA A 38 -1.97 -0.72 -6.90
C ALA A 38 -1.10 0.50 -7.22
N GLN A 39 -0.33 1.01 -6.25
CA GLN A 39 0.64 2.09 -6.48
C GLN A 39 1.75 1.67 -7.46
N ARG A 40 2.25 0.43 -7.35
CA ARG A 40 3.28 -0.12 -8.25
C ARG A 40 2.75 -0.25 -9.68
N GLU A 41 1.54 -0.75 -9.85
CA GLU A 41 0.87 -0.85 -11.15
C GLU A 41 0.73 0.53 -11.80
N LEU A 42 0.23 1.52 -11.06
CA LEU A 42 0.13 2.91 -11.53
C LEU A 42 1.49 3.49 -11.94
N ARG A 43 2.55 3.20 -11.18
CA ARG A 43 3.92 3.60 -11.53
C ARG A 43 4.36 2.95 -12.82
N GLN A 44 4.15 1.65 -12.99
CA GLN A 44 4.51 0.93 -14.20
C GLN A 44 3.77 1.46 -15.43
N GLU A 45 2.46 1.74 -15.30
CA GLU A 45 1.66 2.36 -16.36
C GLU A 45 2.22 3.74 -16.76
N LEU A 46 2.59 4.56 -15.78
CA LEU A 46 3.19 5.87 -16.01
C LEU A 46 4.53 5.74 -16.75
N GLU A 47 5.46 4.91 -16.26
CA GLU A 47 6.79 4.76 -16.85
C GLU A 47 6.73 4.15 -18.26
N ALA A 48 5.73 3.31 -18.55
CA ALA A 48 5.57 2.72 -19.86
C ALA A 48 5.22 3.76 -20.95
N GLN A 49 4.35 4.73 -20.65
CA GLN A 49 3.93 5.79 -21.59
C GLN A 49 3.53 7.09 -20.88
N PRO A 50 4.49 7.92 -20.42
CA PRO A 50 4.21 9.01 -19.49
C PRO A 50 3.28 10.10 -20.06
N VAL A 51 3.45 10.45 -21.34
CA VAL A 51 2.61 11.46 -21.99
C VAL A 51 1.16 10.98 -22.11
N ALA A 52 0.95 9.73 -22.51
CA ALA A 52 -0.40 9.16 -22.64
C ALA A 52 -1.08 9.01 -21.26
N PHE A 53 -0.34 8.55 -20.26
CA PHE A 53 -0.84 8.40 -18.90
C PHE A 53 -1.28 9.76 -18.33
N LEU A 54 -0.38 10.74 -18.29
CA LEU A 54 -0.64 12.03 -17.65
C LEU A 54 -1.66 12.88 -18.41
N ALA A 55 -1.61 12.91 -19.75
CA ALA A 55 -2.46 13.81 -20.54
C ALA A 55 -3.85 13.25 -20.85
N ARG A 56 -4.08 11.93 -20.70
CA ARG A 56 -5.32 11.29 -21.16
C ARG A 56 -5.95 10.30 -20.19
N ARG A 57 -5.16 9.61 -19.36
CA ARG A 57 -5.66 8.54 -18.49
C ARG A 57 -5.79 8.95 -17.03
N LEU A 58 -5.00 9.92 -16.56
CA LEU A 58 -5.00 10.31 -15.16
C LEU A 58 -6.34 10.90 -14.71
N GLU A 59 -6.96 11.76 -15.53
CA GLU A 59 -8.22 12.43 -15.22
C GLU A 59 -9.36 11.43 -14.93
N THR A 60 -9.45 10.37 -15.73
CA THR A 60 -10.48 9.31 -15.57
C THR A 60 -10.26 8.41 -14.35
N ARG A 61 -9.23 8.65 -13.53
CA ARG A 61 -8.93 7.85 -12.32
C ARG A 61 -9.34 8.58 -11.04
N PHE A 62 -9.90 9.80 -11.14
CA PHE A 62 -10.39 10.58 -10.00
C PHE A 62 -11.90 10.45 -9.76
N ASP A 63 -12.61 9.77 -10.67
CA ASP A 63 -14.04 9.44 -10.57
C ASP A 63 -14.27 8.13 -9.79
#